data_AF-A0A2G5HNG8-F1
#
_entry.id   AF-A0A2G5HNG8-F1
#
_cell.length_a   1.000
_cell.length_b   1.000
_cell.length_c   1.000
_cell.angle_alpha   90.00
_cell.angle_beta   90.00
_cell.angle_gamma   90.00
#
_symmetry.space_group_name_H-M   'P 1'
#
loop_
_entity.id
_entity.type
_entity.pdbx_description
1 polymer ?
#
loop_
_entity_poly.entity_id
_entity_poly.type
_entity_poly.pdbx_seq_one_letter_code
_entity_poly.pdbx_strand_id
1 'polypeptide(L)'
;MPGPDSDDAQQATTEDASTDKPRRVTKYDKQQAEKTIEELCEKLTEVVSRGDVYGPFFNRHISPNFQFHLANVRHLNSRQEYREHLLGVRATFPNWKATALAITVELQEKITKAKVWMLLRHSNYPEGCEREACSMFIFKRSEEGVWVSQGQYGFPGVAPLPLPLEPACPADADHSSGCAALQSRRKDSESPSTPDSDSKPAP
;
A
#
# COMPACT_ATOMS: atom_id res chain seq x y z
N MET A 1 -46.97 -16.19 67.06
CA MET A 1 -48.11 -16.71 66.30
C MET A 1 -47.59 -17.16 64.94
N PRO A 2 -47.27 -18.44 64.76
CA PRO A 2 -46.89 -19.04 63.49
C PRO A 2 -48.13 -19.32 62.63
N GLY A 3 -48.04 -19.10 61.32
CA GLY A 3 -49.08 -19.42 60.34
C GLY A 3 -48.50 -20.30 59.21
N PRO A 4 -49.32 -21.15 58.59
CA PRO A 4 -48.97 -22.54 58.28
C PRO A 4 -48.49 -22.80 56.85
N ASP A 5 -47.96 -24.00 56.69
CA ASP A 5 -47.50 -24.67 55.48
C ASP A 5 -48.49 -24.66 54.30
N SER A 6 -47.93 -24.65 53.09
CA SER A 6 -48.56 -25.27 51.92
C SER A 6 -47.47 -25.83 51.01
N ASP A 7 -47.60 -27.13 50.78
CA ASP A 7 -46.77 -28.04 49.99
C ASP A 7 -46.68 -27.71 48.49
N ASP A 8 -45.58 -28.20 47.92
CA ASP A 8 -45.39 -28.71 46.57
C ASP A 8 -45.79 -27.88 45.34
N ALA A 9 -44.77 -27.39 44.64
CA ALA A 9 -44.62 -27.65 43.21
C ALA A 9 -43.14 -27.57 42.80
N GLN A 10 -42.54 -28.74 42.53
CA GLN A 10 -41.38 -28.83 41.67
C GLN A 10 -41.72 -28.23 40.30
N GLN A 11 -40.94 -27.27 39.81
CA GLN A 11 -40.70 -27.16 38.38
C GLN A 11 -39.32 -26.56 38.11
N ALA A 12 -38.44 -27.46 37.70
CA ALA A 12 -37.26 -27.14 36.93
C ALA A 12 -37.65 -26.35 35.68
N THR A 13 -36.96 -25.24 35.44
CA THR A 13 -36.75 -24.72 34.09
C THR A 13 -35.25 -24.51 33.95
N THR A 14 -34.52 -25.59 33.69
CA THR A 14 -33.83 -25.80 32.40
C THR A 14 -33.24 -24.51 31.85
N GLU A 15 -31.94 -24.40 32.08
CA GLU A 15 -30.96 -23.83 31.16
C GLU A 15 -31.52 -23.73 29.75
N ASP A 16 -31.75 -22.49 29.30
CA ASP A 16 -32.00 -22.20 27.89
C ASP A 16 -30.65 -22.37 27.17
N ALA A 17 -30.28 -23.63 27.00
CA ALA A 17 -29.23 -24.05 26.09
C ALA A 17 -29.71 -23.67 24.70
N SER A 18 -29.40 -22.43 24.32
CA SER A 18 -29.49 -21.90 22.96
C SER A 18 -28.87 -22.93 22.03
N THR A 19 -29.73 -23.76 21.46
CA THR A 19 -29.39 -24.73 20.43
C THR A 19 -29.31 -23.95 19.15
N ASP A 20 -28.27 -23.12 19.07
CA ASP A 20 -27.95 -22.31 17.91
C ASP A 20 -27.43 -23.28 16.85
N LYS A 21 -28.37 -23.89 16.11
CA LYS A 21 -28.06 -24.80 15.00
C LYS A 21 -27.10 -24.05 14.07
N PRO A 22 -25.96 -24.66 13.68
CA PRO A 22 -24.96 -23.96 12.88
C PRO A 22 -25.59 -23.47 11.58
N ARG A 23 -25.76 -22.15 11.45
CA ARG A 23 -26.34 -21.50 10.26
C ARG A 23 -25.60 -21.98 9.02
N ARG A 24 -26.30 -22.68 8.14
CA ARG A 24 -25.73 -23.18 6.89
C ARG A 24 -25.54 -22.00 5.94
N VAL A 25 -24.29 -21.74 5.57
CA VAL A 25 -23.96 -20.72 4.57
C VAL A 25 -24.42 -21.19 3.20
N THR A 26 -25.26 -20.40 2.54
CA THR A 26 -25.74 -20.70 1.18
C THR A 26 -24.83 -20.09 0.12
N LYS A 27 -24.97 -20.52 -1.14
CA LYS A 27 -24.30 -19.90 -2.28
C LYS A 27 -24.72 -18.43 -2.45
N TYR A 28 -26.00 -18.12 -2.20
CA TYR A 28 -26.53 -16.77 -2.25
C TYR A 28 -25.87 -15.86 -1.20
N ASP A 29 -25.71 -16.35 0.03
CA ASP A 29 -25.04 -15.59 1.10
C ASP A 29 -23.59 -15.24 0.73
N LYS A 30 -22.88 -16.17 0.07
CA LYS A 30 -21.51 -15.94 -0.40
C LYS A 30 -21.45 -14.86 -1.48
N GLN A 31 -22.28 -14.98 -2.51
CA GLN A 31 -22.33 -14.00 -3.61
C GLN A 31 -22.70 -12.60 -3.11
N GLN A 32 -23.65 -12.52 -2.18
CA GLN A 32 -24.03 -11.24 -1.59
C GLN A 32 -22.90 -10.64 -0.75
N ALA A 33 -22.17 -11.46 0.01
CA ALA A 33 -21.03 -10.99 0.80
C ALA A 33 -19.85 -10.54 -0.08
N GLU A 34 -19.52 -11.29 -1.13
CA GLU A 34 -18.51 -10.92 -2.13
C GLU A 34 -18.81 -9.56 -2.73
N LYS A 35 -20.02 -9.39 -3.28
CA LYS A 35 -20.48 -8.10 -3.84
C LYS A 35 -20.42 -6.96 -2.83
N THR A 36 -20.84 -7.19 -1.59
CA THR A 36 -20.79 -6.18 -0.53
C THR A 36 -19.35 -5.75 -0.22
N ILE A 37 -18.40 -6.68 -0.22
CA ILE A 37 -16.99 -6.40 0.03
C ILE A 37 -16.36 -5.66 -1.16
N GLU A 38 -16.72 -6.02 -2.39
CA GLU A 38 -16.29 -5.32 -3.61
C GLU A 38 -16.71 -3.85 -3.58
N GLU A 39 -18.00 -3.58 -3.37
CA GLU A 39 -18.56 -2.21 -3.25
C GLU A 39 -17.89 -1.43 -2.10
N LEU A 40 -17.61 -2.10 -0.98
CA LEU A 40 -16.90 -1.52 0.15
C LEU A 40 -15.46 -1.12 -0.22
N CYS A 41 -14.74 -1.99 -0.93
CA CYS A 41 -13.37 -1.75 -1.38
C CYS A 41 -13.28 -0.57 -2.36
N GLU A 42 -14.21 -0.46 -3.31
CA GLU A 42 -14.31 0.68 -4.22
C GLU A 42 -14.53 1.98 -3.46
N LYS A 43 -15.50 1.97 -2.53
CA LYS A 43 -15.83 3.16 -1.74
C LYS A 43 -14.72 3.57 -0.78
N LEU A 44 -14.02 2.62 -0.16
CA LEU A 44 -12.83 2.90 0.65
C LEU A 44 -11.71 3.53 -0.20
N THR A 45 -11.50 3.03 -1.41
CA THR A 45 -10.50 3.58 -2.35
C THR A 45 -10.82 5.02 -2.72
N GLU A 46 -12.11 5.33 -2.96
CA GLU A 46 -12.59 6.69 -3.20
C GLU A 46 -12.37 7.61 -1.99
N VAL A 47 -12.77 7.16 -0.79
CA VAL A 47 -12.60 7.92 0.46
C VAL A 47 -11.13 8.26 0.71
N VAL A 48 -10.22 7.30 0.51
CA VAL A 48 -8.78 7.51 0.62
C VAL A 48 -8.28 8.50 -0.43
N SER A 49 -8.70 8.35 -1.69
CA SER A 49 -8.30 9.26 -2.78
C SER A 49 -8.80 10.68 -2.60
N ARG A 50 -9.93 10.88 -1.92
CA ARG A 50 -10.47 12.20 -1.55
C ARG A 50 -9.83 12.77 -0.28
N GLY A 51 -9.09 11.98 0.48
CA GLY A 51 -8.49 12.39 1.75
C GLY A 51 -9.48 12.42 2.92
N ASP A 52 -10.66 11.81 2.80
CA ASP A 52 -11.70 11.79 3.85
C ASP A 52 -11.43 10.69 4.90
N VAL A 53 -10.21 10.67 5.43
CA VAL A 53 -9.71 9.59 6.31
C VAL A 53 -10.16 9.71 7.77
N TYR A 54 -10.87 10.79 8.10
CA TYR A 54 -11.52 10.98 9.41
C TYR A 54 -13.03 10.78 9.36
N GLY A 55 -13.61 10.61 8.16
CA GLY A 55 -15.03 10.44 7.96
C GLY A 55 -15.61 9.20 8.66
N PRO A 56 -16.91 9.19 8.98
CA PRO A 56 -17.56 8.09 9.68
C PRO A 56 -17.47 6.76 8.91
N PHE A 57 -17.46 6.81 7.58
CA PHE A 57 -17.31 5.63 6.75
C PHE A 57 -15.94 4.96 6.93
N PHE A 58 -14.85 5.74 6.89
CA PHE A 58 -13.51 5.24 7.13
C PHE A 58 -13.39 4.64 8.54
N ASN A 59 -13.93 5.34 9.54
CA ASN A 59 -13.85 4.91 10.95
C ASN A 59 -14.64 3.64 11.24
N ARG A 60 -15.71 3.40 10.48
CA ARG A 60 -16.53 2.19 10.59
C ARG A 60 -15.86 0.96 9.97
N HIS A 61 -15.10 1.16 8.88
CA HIS A 61 -14.61 0.05 8.05
C HIS A 61 -13.11 -0.20 8.13
N ILE A 62 -12.35 0.66 8.81
CA ILE A 62 -10.92 0.43 9.10
C ILE A 62 -10.75 0.19 10.61
N SER A 63 -10.16 -0.96 10.94
CA SER A 63 -9.90 -1.38 12.33
C SER A 63 -9.05 -0.35 13.07
N PRO A 64 -9.32 -0.03 14.35
CA PRO A 64 -8.43 0.79 15.16
C PRO A 64 -6.97 0.28 15.18
N ASN A 65 -6.81 -1.05 15.13
CA ASN A 65 -5.52 -1.76 15.14
C ASN A 65 -5.06 -2.16 13.73
N PHE A 66 -5.44 -1.38 12.71
CA PHE A 66 -5.15 -1.67 11.31
C PHE A 66 -3.64 -1.84 11.06
N GLN A 67 -3.28 -2.93 10.39
CA GLN A 67 -1.90 -3.27 10.05
C GLN A 67 -1.61 -2.91 8.59
N PHE A 68 -0.65 -2.03 8.34
CA PHE A 68 -0.23 -1.68 6.99
C PHE A 68 1.21 -2.13 6.75
N HIS A 69 1.39 -2.91 5.69
CA HIS A 69 2.69 -3.40 5.23
C HIS A 69 2.81 -3.18 3.72
N LEU A 70 3.78 -2.36 3.32
CA LEU A 70 4.18 -2.22 1.93
C LEU A 70 5.69 -2.33 1.87
N ALA A 71 6.23 -3.02 0.86
CA ALA A 71 7.68 -3.03 0.66
C ALA A 71 8.20 -1.59 0.58
N ASN A 72 9.27 -1.30 1.33
CA ASN A 72 9.90 0.02 1.45
C ASN A 72 9.12 1.09 2.22
N VAL A 73 8.03 0.73 2.92
CA VAL A 73 7.36 1.64 3.87
C VAL A 73 7.47 1.08 5.28
N ARG A 74 7.66 1.97 6.26
CA ARG A 74 7.61 1.61 7.68
C ARG A 74 6.30 0.89 7.97
N HIS A 75 6.37 -0.23 8.67
CA HIS A 75 5.18 -0.92 9.13
C HIS A 75 4.34 -0.02 10.05
N LEU A 76 3.04 0.10 9.76
CA LEU A 76 2.08 0.86 10.56
C LEU A 76 1.15 -0.10 11.30
N ASN A 77 0.92 0.18 12.57
CA ASN A 77 0.25 -0.73 13.50
C ASN A 77 -1.11 -0.20 13.99
N SER A 78 -1.54 0.96 13.51
CA SER A 78 -2.82 1.55 13.89
C SER A 78 -3.48 2.32 12.76
N ARG A 79 -4.79 2.50 12.89
CA ARG A 79 -5.56 3.38 12.00
C ARG A 79 -5.03 4.81 12.02
N GLN A 80 -4.56 5.29 13.17
CA GLN A 80 -4.08 6.66 13.31
C GLN A 80 -2.79 6.87 12.51
N GLU A 81 -1.81 5.96 12.64
CA GLU A 81 -0.59 6.00 11.82
C GLU A 81 -0.91 5.89 10.32
N TYR A 82 -1.90 5.08 9.96
CA TYR A 82 -2.33 4.96 8.57
C TYR A 82 -2.95 6.25 8.02
N ARG A 83 -3.76 6.97 8.82
CA ARG A 83 -4.27 8.29 8.44
C ARG A 83 -3.15 9.29 8.20
N GLU A 84 -2.20 9.37 9.13
CA GLU A 84 -1.05 10.26 9.03
C GLU A 84 -0.23 9.96 7.77
N HIS A 85 -0.04 8.68 7.45
CA HIS A 85 0.59 8.26 6.21
C HIS A 85 -0.17 8.73 4.97
N LEU A 86 -1.50 8.53 4.91
CA LEU A 86 -2.32 8.95 3.78
C LEU A 86 -2.35 10.48 3.60
N LEU A 87 -2.40 11.23 4.70
CA LEU A 87 -2.32 12.68 4.67
C LEU A 87 -0.95 13.18 4.21
N GLY A 88 0.14 12.53 4.65
CA GLY A 88 1.49 12.81 4.18
C GLY A 88 1.65 12.54 2.69
N VAL A 89 1.12 11.42 2.19
CA VAL A 89 1.08 11.11 0.75
C VAL A 89 0.35 12.21 -0.01
N ARG A 90 -0.82 12.65 0.46
CA ARG A 90 -1.61 13.70 -0.21
C ARG A 90 -0.95 15.07 -0.14
N ALA A 91 -0.25 15.38 0.95
CA ALA A 91 0.50 16.63 1.08
C ALA A 91 1.66 16.67 0.08
N THR A 92 2.37 15.55 -0.11
CA THR A 92 3.47 15.43 -1.07
C THR A 92 2.99 15.32 -2.51
N PHE A 93 1.86 14.63 -2.75
CA PHE A 93 1.28 14.41 -4.08
C PHE A 93 -0.20 14.85 -4.10
N PRO A 94 -0.50 16.16 -4.20
CA PRO A 94 -1.87 16.68 -4.08
C PRO A 94 -2.84 16.17 -5.15
N ASN A 95 -2.30 15.83 -6.32
CA ASN A 95 -3.07 15.33 -7.46
C ASN A 95 -3.17 13.80 -7.50
N TRP A 96 -2.64 13.10 -6.49
CA TRP A 96 -2.68 11.65 -6.41
C TRP A 96 -4.12 11.14 -6.34
N LYS A 97 -4.39 10.08 -7.11
CA LYS A 97 -5.65 9.33 -7.07
C LYS A 97 -5.37 7.84 -7.12
N ALA A 98 -6.16 7.05 -6.41
CA ALA A 98 -6.21 5.60 -6.54
C ALA A 98 -7.56 5.18 -7.14
N THR A 99 -7.54 4.19 -8.02
CA THR A 99 -8.75 3.58 -8.61
C THR A 99 -8.63 2.08 -8.55
N ALA A 100 -9.67 1.38 -8.10
CA ALA A 100 -9.73 -0.07 -8.16
C ALA A 100 -10.00 -0.51 -9.61
N LEU A 101 -9.13 -1.35 -10.17
CA LEU A 101 -9.28 -1.91 -11.51
C LEU A 101 -9.89 -3.31 -11.48
N ALA A 102 -9.49 -4.11 -10.49
CA ALA A 102 -10.00 -5.45 -10.27
C ALA A 102 -10.01 -5.76 -8.78
N ILE A 103 -11.04 -6.49 -8.34
CA ILE A 103 -11.22 -6.92 -6.96
C ILE A 103 -11.57 -8.40 -6.98
N THR A 104 -10.81 -9.20 -6.24
CA THR A 104 -11.06 -10.63 -6.06
C THR A 104 -11.24 -10.89 -4.57
N VAL A 105 -12.39 -11.47 -4.20
CA VAL A 105 -12.74 -11.77 -2.80
C VAL A 105 -12.67 -13.27 -2.55
N GLU A 106 -11.95 -13.69 -1.51
CA GLU A 106 -11.98 -15.05 -0.97
C GLU A 106 -12.61 -15.04 0.42
N LEU A 107 -13.81 -15.62 0.54
CA LEU A 107 -14.52 -15.76 1.81
C LEU A 107 -14.01 -16.96 2.60
N GLN A 108 -13.79 -16.76 3.90
CA GLN A 108 -13.27 -17.74 4.83
C GLN A 108 -14.20 -17.89 6.05
N GLU A 109 -14.02 -18.98 6.80
CA GLU A 109 -14.64 -19.19 8.13
C GLU A 109 -16.15 -18.90 8.17
N LYS A 110 -16.93 -19.54 7.29
CA LYS A 110 -18.39 -19.34 7.20
C LYS A 110 -18.79 -17.88 6.97
N ILE A 111 -18.03 -17.13 6.15
CA ILE A 111 -18.26 -15.72 5.82
C ILE A 111 -18.07 -14.77 7.01
N THR A 112 -17.14 -15.10 7.91
CA THR A 112 -16.73 -14.20 9.01
C THR A 112 -15.39 -13.52 8.74
N LYS A 113 -14.62 -14.02 7.76
CA LYS A 113 -13.36 -13.44 7.30
C LYS A 113 -13.33 -13.40 5.78
N ALA A 114 -12.57 -12.47 5.24
CA ALA A 114 -12.28 -12.44 3.81
C ALA A 114 -10.85 -11.98 3.55
N LYS A 115 -10.23 -12.52 2.50
CA LYS A 115 -9.04 -11.97 1.87
C LYS A 115 -9.46 -11.33 0.56
N VAL A 116 -8.97 -10.13 0.30
CA VAL A 116 -9.31 -9.39 -0.91
C VAL A 116 -8.04 -9.01 -1.62
N TRP A 117 -7.89 -9.40 -2.88
CA TRP A 117 -6.82 -8.91 -3.74
C TRP A 117 -7.37 -7.81 -4.63
N MET A 118 -6.72 -6.67 -4.59
CA MET A 118 -7.08 -5.50 -5.38
C MET A 118 -5.94 -5.13 -6.30
N LEU A 119 -6.24 -5.01 -7.59
CA LEU A 119 -5.40 -4.29 -8.54
C LEU A 119 -5.80 -2.82 -8.49
N LEU A 120 -4.88 -1.96 -8.09
CA LEU A 120 -5.08 -0.52 -7.96
C LEU A 120 -4.28 0.20 -9.03
N ARG A 121 -4.90 1.14 -9.74
CA ARG A 121 -4.21 2.18 -10.50
C ARG A 121 -3.96 3.38 -9.60
N HIS A 122 -2.73 3.83 -9.53
CA HIS A 122 -2.36 5.09 -8.92
C HIS A 122 -1.96 6.08 -10.02
N SER A 123 -2.64 7.21 -10.10
CA SER A 123 -2.29 8.32 -11.00
C SER A 123 -1.65 9.45 -10.18
N ASN A 124 -0.65 10.12 -10.75
CA ASN A 124 0.16 11.15 -10.10
C ASN A 124 0.85 10.68 -8.81
N TYR A 125 1.39 9.46 -8.83
CA TYR A 125 2.26 8.97 -7.75
C TYR A 125 3.43 8.13 -8.32
N PRO A 126 4.62 8.73 -8.52
CA PRO A 126 4.95 10.17 -8.38
C PRO A 126 4.22 11.07 -9.40
N GLU A 127 4.33 12.40 -9.24
CA GLU A 127 3.68 13.37 -10.13
C GLU A 127 3.94 13.08 -11.61
N GLY A 128 2.88 13.11 -12.43
CA GLY A 128 2.94 12.78 -13.86
C GLY A 128 3.06 11.29 -14.20
N CYS A 129 3.21 10.40 -13.20
CA CYS A 129 3.30 8.96 -13.42
C CYS A 129 1.96 8.24 -13.15
N GLU A 130 1.72 7.19 -13.92
CA GLU A 130 0.71 6.17 -13.60
C GLU A 130 1.41 4.86 -13.26
N ARG A 131 0.89 4.16 -12.26
CA ARG A 131 1.39 2.84 -11.88
C ARG A 131 0.26 1.95 -11.41
N GLU A 132 0.46 0.66 -11.56
CA GLU A 132 -0.44 -0.35 -11.02
C GLU A 132 0.22 -1.06 -9.84
N ALA A 133 -0.57 -1.37 -8.82
CA ALA A 133 -0.11 -2.08 -7.64
C ALA A 133 -1.14 -3.13 -7.22
N CYS A 134 -0.65 -4.30 -6.82
CA CYS A 134 -1.49 -5.33 -6.21
C CYS A 134 -1.42 -5.22 -4.68
N SER A 135 -2.57 -5.10 -4.03
CA SER A 135 -2.69 -5.09 -2.58
C SER A 135 -3.62 -6.19 -2.11
N MET A 136 -3.22 -6.90 -1.06
CA MET A 136 -4.07 -7.84 -0.34
C MET A 136 -4.61 -7.16 0.92
N PHE A 137 -5.92 -7.21 1.13
CA PHE A 137 -6.59 -6.76 2.34
C PHE A 137 -7.18 -7.93 3.09
N ILE A 138 -7.14 -7.85 4.42
CA ILE A 138 -7.80 -8.82 5.30
C ILE A 138 -9.01 -8.14 5.92
N PHE A 139 -10.18 -8.76 5.79
CA PHE A 139 -11.42 -8.29 6.39
C PHE A 139 -11.94 -9.29 7.42
N LYS A 140 -12.52 -8.76 8.49
CA LYS A 140 -13.28 -9.52 9.48
C LYS A 140 -14.67 -8.92 9.59
N ARG A 141 -15.68 -9.78 9.67
CA ARG A 141 -17.06 -9.39 9.94
C ARG A 141 -17.24 -9.23 11.46
N SER A 142 -17.73 -8.08 11.89
CA SER A 142 -18.10 -7.85 13.29
C SER A 142 -19.34 -8.66 13.67
N GLU A 143 -19.61 -8.73 14.97
CA GLU A 143 -20.85 -9.34 15.51
C GLU A 143 -22.10 -8.63 15.00
N GLU A 144 -22.02 -7.32 14.78
CA GLU A 144 -23.07 -6.49 14.15
C GLU A 144 -23.19 -6.70 12.63
N GLY A 145 -22.41 -7.63 12.05
CA GLY A 145 -22.44 -7.95 10.64
C GLY A 145 -21.69 -6.99 9.72
N VAL A 146 -20.92 -6.04 10.26
CA VAL A 146 -20.16 -5.02 9.53
C VAL A 146 -18.80 -5.56 9.12
N TRP A 147 -18.40 -5.37 7.85
CA TRP A 147 -17.06 -5.72 7.38
C TRP A 147 -16.04 -4.65 7.78
N VAL A 148 -14.99 -5.07 8.48
CA VAL A 148 -13.91 -4.19 8.94
C VAL A 148 -12.57 -4.71 8.44
N SER A 149 -11.86 -3.87 7.71
CA SER A 149 -10.50 -4.16 7.25
C SER A 149 -9.55 -4.15 8.43
N GLN A 150 -8.83 -5.26 8.60
CA GLN A 150 -7.85 -5.49 9.66
C GLN A 150 -6.44 -5.11 9.22
N GLY A 151 -6.17 -5.12 7.91
CA GLY A 151 -4.87 -4.74 7.39
C GLY A 151 -4.78 -4.78 5.88
N GLN A 152 -3.70 -4.18 5.38
CA GLN A 152 -3.30 -4.14 3.98
C GLN A 152 -1.85 -4.60 3.86
N TYR A 153 -1.62 -5.47 2.88
CA TYR A 153 -0.32 -6.02 2.51
C TYR A 153 -0.13 -5.75 1.02
N GLY A 154 0.69 -4.76 0.70
CA GLY A 154 1.00 -4.41 -0.67
C GLY A 154 2.26 -5.12 -1.16
N PHE A 155 2.19 -5.61 -2.40
CA PHE A 155 3.37 -5.98 -3.16
C PHE A 155 3.75 -4.76 -4.01
N PRO A 156 5.01 -4.32 -4.03
CA PRO A 156 5.42 -3.28 -4.96
C PRO A 156 5.11 -3.81 -6.36
N GLY A 157 4.24 -3.11 -7.09
CA GLY A 157 3.93 -3.48 -8.47
C GLY A 157 5.21 -3.51 -9.30
N VAL A 158 5.29 -4.48 -10.21
CA VAL A 158 6.36 -4.50 -11.21
C VAL A 158 6.06 -3.34 -12.16
N ALA A 159 6.81 -2.25 -12.07
CA ALA A 159 6.70 -1.17 -13.05
C ALA A 159 7.08 -1.69 -14.45
N PRO A 160 6.38 -1.34 -15.54
CA PRO A 160 7.03 -1.24 -16.84
C PRO A 160 7.91 0.03 -16.86
N LEU A 161 9.23 -0.18 -16.88
CA LEU A 161 10.39 0.58 -17.44
C LEU A 161 10.25 2.06 -17.86
N PRO A 162 11.38 2.80 -18.01
CA PRO A 162 12.59 2.94 -17.18
C PRO A 162 12.59 4.35 -16.54
N LEU A 163 13.36 4.57 -15.47
CA LEU A 163 13.83 5.93 -15.20
C LEU A 163 14.74 6.31 -16.38
N PRO A 164 14.60 7.47 -17.04
CA PRO A 164 15.67 7.97 -17.88
C PRO A 164 16.86 8.19 -16.95
N LEU A 165 17.80 7.25 -16.96
CA LEU A 165 19.19 7.56 -16.66
C LEU A 165 19.67 8.32 -17.89
N GLU A 166 19.34 9.60 -17.99
CA GLU A 166 20.15 10.46 -18.83
C GLU A 166 21.46 10.69 -18.07
N PRO A 167 22.60 10.15 -18.51
CA PRO A 167 23.84 10.85 -18.24
C PRO A 167 23.68 12.24 -18.87
N ALA A 168 23.97 13.28 -18.10
CA ALA A 168 24.10 14.62 -18.67
C ALA A 168 25.12 14.55 -19.82
N CYS A 169 24.63 14.62 -21.06
CA CYS A 169 25.45 15.00 -22.18
C CYS A 169 25.58 16.53 -22.12
N PRO A 170 26.77 17.09 -21.89
CA PRO A 170 27.15 18.26 -22.67
C PRO A 170 27.56 17.74 -24.05
N ALA A 171 26.64 17.86 -25.00
CA ALA A 171 27.04 18.01 -26.39
C ALA A 171 27.69 19.40 -26.49
N ASP A 172 28.98 19.43 -26.78
CA ASP A 172 29.61 20.46 -27.59
C ASP A 172 30.96 19.93 -28.08
N ALA A 173 30.91 19.27 -29.24
CA ALA A 173 32.06 19.15 -30.11
C ALA A 173 31.65 19.67 -31.49
N ASP A 174 32.41 20.67 -31.92
CA ASP A 174 32.68 21.10 -33.29
C ASP A 174 31.62 21.90 -34.07
N HIS A 175 31.89 23.21 -34.16
CA HIS A 175 31.95 23.87 -35.46
C HIS A 175 33.27 24.64 -35.63
N SER A 176 34.02 24.22 -36.63
CA SER A 176 35.28 24.80 -37.11
C SER A 176 35.05 26.09 -37.91
N SER A 177 35.92 27.10 -37.74
CA SER A 177 36.22 28.08 -38.79
C SER A 177 37.49 28.92 -38.49
N GLY A 178 38.53 28.73 -39.30
CA GLY A 178 39.23 29.81 -40.00
C GLY A 178 39.97 30.92 -39.23
N CYS A 179 41.31 30.80 -39.25
CA CYS A 179 42.29 31.85 -39.61
C CYS A 179 42.49 33.14 -38.77
N ALA A 180 43.78 33.49 -38.67
CA ALA A 180 44.41 34.79 -38.37
C ALA A 180 44.72 35.17 -36.91
N ALA A 181 46.00 34.95 -36.57
CA ALA A 181 46.97 35.95 -36.12
C ALA A 181 46.64 36.87 -34.92
N LEU A 182 47.45 36.79 -33.85
CA LEU A 182 48.56 37.72 -33.54
C LEU A 182 48.94 37.62 -32.05
N GLN A 183 50.23 37.34 -31.80
CA GLN A 183 51.15 37.99 -30.83
C GLN A 183 50.72 38.08 -29.34
N SER A 184 51.56 37.94 -28.32
CA SER A 184 53.01 37.87 -28.16
C SER A 184 53.27 37.80 -26.64
N ARG A 185 54.48 37.34 -26.28
CA ARG A 185 55.22 37.46 -25.00
C ARG A 185 55.24 36.20 -24.11
N ARG A 186 56.35 35.45 -24.18
CA ARG A 186 57.62 35.59 -23.41
C ARG A 186 57.46 34.87 -22.05
N LYS A 187 58.38 34.05 -21.55
CA LYS A 187 59.80 33.82 -21.82
C LYS A 187 60.23 32.57 -21.03
N ASP A 188 61.21 31.86 -21.58
CA ASP A 188 62.37 31.20 -20.95
C ASP A 188 62.15 30.35 -19.67
N SER A 189 62.42 29.04 -19.75
CA SER A 189 63.74 28.50 -19.40
C SER A 189 63.78 26.95 -19.39
N GLU A 190 64.66 26.43 -20.26
CA GLU A 190 65.64 25.35 -20.04
C GLU A 190 65.18 23.90 -19.72
N SER A 191 65.41 23.03 -20.71
CA SER A 191 65.76 21.59 -20.58
C SER A 191 67.22 21.44 -20.08
N PRO A 192 67.84 20.25 -19.93
CA PRO A 192 67.40 18.84 -20.12
C PRO A 192 67.80 17.94 -18.90
N SER A 193 67.48 16.64 -18.85
CA SER A 193 68.43 15.53 -19.18
C SER A 193 67.79 14.16 -18.87
N THR A 194 67.77 13.26 -19.85
CA THR A 194 67.90 11.78 -19.70
C THR A 194 69.40 11.43 -19.69
N PRO A 195 69.91 10.25 -19.24
CA PRO A 195 69.43 8.85 -19.39
C PRO A 195 69.56 8.05 -18.05
N ASP A 196 69.33 6.75 -17.85
CA ASP A 196 69.73 5.56 -18.60
C ASP A 196 68.99 4.30 -18.08
N SER A 197 68.75 3.37 -19.00
CA SER A 197 68.95 1.90 -18.93
C SER A 197 69.15 1.24 -17.55
N ASP A 198 68.38 0.18 -17.23
CA ASP A 198 68.86 -1.18 -17.50
C ASP A 198 67.80 -2.27 -17.30
N SER A 199 68.04 -3.38 -18.01
CA SER A 199 67.19 -4.55 -18.15
C SER A 199 67.51 -5.64 -17.11
N LYS A 200 66.50 -6.38 -16.62
CA LYS A 200 66.37 -7.84 -16.88
C LYS A 200 65.23 -8.51 -16.09
N PRO A 201 64.65 -9.60 -16.63
CA PRO A 201 63.62 -10.43 -16.00
C PRO A 201 64.19 -11.67 -15.29
N ALA A 202 63.43 -12.16 -14.30
CA ALA A 202 63.20 -13.54 -13.81
C ALA A 202 64.41 -14.46 -13.50
N PRO A 203 64.26 -15.45 -12.61
CA PRO A 203 63.35 -16.58 -12.79
C PRO A 203 62.07 -16.57 -11.94
#